data_AF-A0A3D0PNP0-F1
#
_entry.id   AF-A0A3D0PNP0-F1
#
_cell.length_a   1.000
_cell.length_b   1.000
_cell.length_c   1.000
_cell.angle_alpha   90.00
_cell.angle_beta   90.00
_cell.angle_gamma   90.00
#
_symmetry.space_group_name_H-M   'P 1'
#
loop_
_entity.id
_entity.type
_entity.pdbx_description
1 polymer ?
#
loop_
_entity_poly.entity_id
_entity_poly.type
_entity_poly.pdbx_seq_one_letter_code
_entity_poly.pdbx_strand_id
1 'polypeptide(L)'
;MALKITIVIALLLSIVIPFGSFLFHKKKTKGGLKATLCCNAFFFFATLIIADIFMFGGKVSAAETTAAAASAVDGWKYLAAALSTGLSCIGGGIATASAASAALGAISEDSSVMGKALI
;
A
#
# COMPACT_ATOMS: atom_id res chain seq x y z
N MET A 1 -10.05 -9.56 -18.95
CA MET A 1 -10.73 -9.27 -17.67
C MET A 1 -10.19 -10.10 -16.52
N ALA A 2 -10.08 -11.43 -16.67
CA ALA A 2 -9.54 -12.34 -15.66
C ALA A 2 -8.19 -11.88 -15.09
N LEU A 3 -7.23 -11.51 -15.94
CA LEU A 3 -5.88 -11.09 -15.52
C LEU A 3 -5.88 -9.83 -14.63
N LYS A 4 -6.74 -8.86 -14.92
CA LYS A 4 -6.91 -7.64 -14.09
C LYS A 4 -7.49 -8.00 -12.71
N ILE A 5 -8.45 -8.91 -12.67
CA ILE A 5 -9.09 -9.39 -11.44
C ILE A 5 -8.07 -10.19 -10.61
N THR A 6 -7.25 -11.04 -11.24
CA THR A 6 -6.21 -11.81 -10.55
C THR A 6 -5.14 -10.91 -9.93
N ILE A 7 -4.71 -9.84 -10.62
CA ILE A 7 -3.75 -8.86 -10.07
C ILE A 7 -4.34 -8.12 -8.88
N VAL A 8 -5.60 -7.66 -8.96
CA VAL A 8 -6.28 -6.99 -7.83
C VAL A 8 -6.40 -7.93 -6.63
N ILE A 9 -6.78 -9.19 -6.84
CA ILE A 9 -6.86 -10.20 -5.79
C ILE A 9 -5.49 -10.49 -5.18
N ALA A 10 -4.43 -10.59 -6.00
CA ALA A 10 -3.06 -10.80 -5.52
C ALA A 10 -2.56 -9.62 -4.67
N LEU A 11 -2.87 -8.38 -5.06
CA LEU A 11 -2.53 -7.19 -4.30
C LEU A 11 -3.24 -7.16 -2.93
N LEU A 12 -4.53 -7.52 -2.91
CA LEU A 12 -5.33 -7.62 -1.69
C LEU A 12 -4.79 -8.73 -0.76
N LEU A 13 -4.48 -9.92 -1.28
CA LEU A 13 -3.88 -10.99 -0.49
C LEU A 13 -2.50 -10.58 0.07
N SER A 14 -1.69 -9.85 -0.70
CA SER A 14 -0.38 -9.35 -0.25
C SER A 14 -0.46 -8.39 0.94
N ILE A 15 -1.59 -7.71 1.14
CA ILE A 15 -1.84 -6.85 2.31
C ILE A 15 -2.41 -7.68 3.47
N VAL A 16 -3.36 -8.57 3.18
CA VAL A 16 -4.09 -9.36 4.20
C VAL A 16 -3.19 -10.43 4.85
N ILE A 17 -2.33 -11.13 4.09
CA ILE A 17 -1.45 -12.19 4.61
C ILE A 17 -0.49 -11.68 5.69
N PRO A 18 0.26 -10.58 5.50
CA PRO A 18 1.15 -10.06 6.52
C PRO A 18 0.41 -9.38 7.68
N PHE A 19 -0.78 -8.80 7.44
CA PHE A 19 -1.61 -8.27 8.53
C PHE A 19 -2.17 -9.42 9.41
N GLY A 20 -2.58 -10.52 8.78
CA GLY A 20 -2.98 -11.75 9.45
C GLY A 20 -1.82 -12.39 10.19
N SER A 21 -0.66 -12.54 9.56
CA SER A 21 0.53 -13.09 10.24
C SER A 21 0.97 -12.20 11.40
N PHE A 22 0.89 -10.87 11.29
CA PHE A 22 1.17 -9.95 12.39
C PHE A 22 0.21 -10.13 13.58
N LEU A 23 -1.10 -10.29 13.33
CA LEU A 23 -2.09 -10.55 14.38
C LEU A 23 -1.92 -11.93 15.05
N PHE A 24 -1.55 -12.95 14.28
CA PHE A 24 -1.33 -14.31 14.80
C PHE A 24 0.02 -14.48 15.51
N HIS A 25 1.04 -13.65 15.23
CA HIS A 25 2.35 -13.65 15.90
C HIS A 25 2.36 -12.97 17.28
N LYS A 26 1.23 -13.04 18.03
CA LYS A 26 1.00 -12.44 19.35
C LYS A 26 1.99 -12.85 20.46
N LYS A 27 3.04 -13.65 20.17
CA LYS A 27 4.07 -14.04 21.13
C LYS A 27 5.48 -13.73 20.63
N LYS A 28 6.07 -12.71 21.27
CA LYS A 28 7.49 -12.64 21.64
C LYS A 28 8.50 -12.69 20.49
N THR A 29 8.70 -11.58 19.77
CA THR A 29 10.05 -11.30 19.26
C THR A 29 10.24 -9.81 18.97
N LYS A 30 11.21 -9.17 19.64
CA LYS A 30 11.61 -7.77 19.44
C LYS A 30 12.05 -7.45 18.00
N GLY A 31 12.18 -8.45 17.11
CA GLY A 31 12.53 -8.31 15.69
C GLY A 31 11.41 -8.63 14.68
N GLY A 32 10.27 -9.17 15.12
CA GLY A 32 9.21 -9.65 14.21
C GLY A 32 8.51 -8.53 13.43
N LEU A 33 8.40 -7.34 14.01
CA LEU A 33 7.77 -6.18 13.36
C LEU A 33 8.57 -5.71 12.14
N LYS A 34 9.90 -5.59 12.27
CA LYS A 34 10.79 -5.19 11.15
C LYS A 34 10.81 -6.27 10.08
N ALA A 35 10.82 -7.54 10.46
CA ALA A 35 10.76 -8.66 9.52
C ALA A 35 9.42 -8.71 8.76
N THR A 36 8.30 -8.46 9.44
CA THR A 36 6.96 -8.45 8.82
C THR A 36 6.78 -7.26 7.89
N LEU A 37 7.28 -6.08 8.27
CA LEU A 37 7.26 -4.89 7.42
C LEU A 37 8.14 -5.08 6.16
N CYS A 38 9.34 -5.64 6.33
CA CYS A 38 10.23 -5.94 5.22
C CYS A 38 9.64 -7.00 4.28
N CYS A 39 9.00 -8.03 4.84
CA CYS A 39 8.30 -9.05 4.06
C CYS A 39 7.08 -8.49 3.30
N ASN A 40 6.28 -7.62 3.93
CA ASN A 40 5.15 -6.96 3.25
C ASN A 40 5.64 -6.03 2.12
N ALA A 41 6.66 -5.21 2.37
CA ALA A 41 7.26 -4.36 1.33
C ALA A 41 7.80 -5.22 0.18
N PHE A 42 8.52 -6.31 0.49
CA PHE A 42 9.03 -7.24 -0.52
C PHE A 42 7.91 -7.87 -1.36
N PHE A 43 6.83 -8.37 -0.75
CA PHE A 43 5.69 -8.94 -1.48
C PHE A 43 4.94 -7.90 -2.32
N PHE A 44 4.81 -6.66 -1.84
CA PHE A 44 4.21 -5.56 -2.60
C PHE A 44 5.04 -5.21 -3.84
N PHE A 45 6.35 -5.00 -3.69
CA PHE A 45 7.22 -4.70 -4.84
C PHE A 45 7.38 -5.89 -5.79
N ALA A 46 7.41 -7.13 -5.29
CA ALA A 46 7.44 -8.33 -6.12
C ALA A 46 6.16 -8.48 -6.97
N THR A 47 4.98 -8.24 -6.37
CA THR A 47 3.71 -8.28 -7.11
C THR A 47 3.59 -7.14 -8.12
N LEU A 48 4.14 -5.96 -7.84
CA LEU A 48 4.23 -4.87 -8.83
C LEU A 48 5.12 -5.24 -10.03
N ILE A 49 6.30 -5.82 -9.81
CA ILE A 49 7.20 -6.24 -10.89
C ILE A 49 6.54 -7.34 -11.74
N ILE A 50 5.89 -8.32 -11.10
CA ILE A 50 5.18 -9.37 -11.82
C ILE A 50 4.02 -8.78 -12.63
N ALA A 51 3.25 -7.84 -12.07
CA ALA A 51 2.18 -7.15 -12.78
C ALA A 51 2.70 -6.38 -14.01
N ASP A 52 3.83 -5.69 -13.89
CA ASP A 52 4.48 -4.97 -14.99
C ASP A 52 4.90 -5.91 -16.12
N ILE A 53 5.60 -7.01 -15.78
CA ILE A 53 6.01 -8.04 -16.74
C ILE A 53 4.80 -8.67 -17.45
N PHE A 54 3.72 -8.94 -16.72
CA PHE A 54 2.49 -9.49 -17.30
C PHE A 54 1.71 -8.49 -18.15
N MET A 55 1.75 -7.19 -17.82
CA MET A 55 1.03 -6.15 -18.55
C MET A 55 1.77 -5.75 -19.84
N PHE A 56 3.11 -5.72 -19.81
CA PHE A 56 3.95 -5.35 -20.95
C PHE A 56 4.50 -6.53 -21.76
N GLY A 57 4.44 -7.77 -21.24
CA GLY A 57 4.94 -8.98 -21.89
C GLY A 57 3.99 -9.68 -22.87
N GLY A 58 2.73 -9.24 -22.97
CA GLY A 58 1.76 -9.76 -23.96
C GLY A 58 1.93 -9.06 -25.32
N LYS A 59 1.81 -9.81 -26.43
CA LYS A 59 1.86 -9.28 -27.82
C LYS A 59 1.18 -7.92 -27.94
N VAL A 60 1.98 -6.86 -28.08
CA VAL A 60 1.54 -5.52 -28.45
C VAL A 60 0.98 -5.60 -29.87
N SER A 61 -0.32 -5.89 -29.99
CA SER A 61 -1.02 -5.66 -31.25
C SER A 61 -1.15 -4.15 -31.39
N ALA A 62 -0.47 -3.59 -32.39
CA ALA A 62 -0.56 -2.19 -32.75
C ALA A 62 -2.02 -1.85 -33.10
N ALA A 63 -2.78 -1.40 -32.11
CA ALA A 63 -4.11 -0.86 -32.30
C ALA A 63 -3.96 0.55 -32.87
N GLU A 64 -4.80 0.85 -33.87
CA GLU A 64 -4.80 2.04 -34.71
C GLU A 64 -4.48 3.35 -33.97
N THR A 65 -3.74 4.24 -34.64
CA THR A 65 -3.20 5.52 -34.14
C THR A 65 -4.20 6.39 -33.37
N THR A 66 -5.50 6.29 -33.65
CA THR A 66 -6.56 6.99 -32.91
C THR A 66 -6.84 6.39 -31.52
N ALA A 67 -6.77 5.05 -31.38
CA ALA A 67 -6.96 4.36 -30.10
C ALA A 67 -5.74 4.54 -29.17
N ALA A 68 -4.53 4.67 -29.72
CA ALA A 68 -3.31 4.94 -28.97
C ALA A 68 -3.34 6.34 -28.29
N ALA A 69 -3.87 7.36 -28.97
CA ALA A 69 -4.00 8.71 -28.41
C ALA A 69 -5.02 8.77 -27.25
N ALA A 70 -6.15 8.07 -27.37
CA ALA A 70 -7.12 7.95 -26.28
C ALA A 70 -6.56 7.16 -25.08
N SER A 71 -5.81 6.08 -25.35
CA SER A 71 -5.17 5.25 -24.32
C SER A 71 -4.09 5.99 -23.54
N ALA A 72 -3.38 6.92 -24.20
CA ALA A 72 -2.37 7.74 -23.54
C ALA A 72 -2.98 8.67 -22.48
N VAL A 73 -4.10 9.35 -22.80
CA VAL A 73 -4.80 10.25 -21.88
C VAL A 73 -5.31 9.51 -20.63
N ASP A 74 -5.84 8.30 -20.79
CA ASP A 74 -6.28 7.48 -19.66
C ASP A 74 -5.09 6.97 -18.81
N GLY A 75 -3.96 6.63 -19.44
CA GLY A 75 -2.74 6.25 -18.72
C GLY A 75 -2.24 7.34 -17.76
N TRP A 76 -2.22 8.60 -18.22
CA TRP A 76 -1.85 9.76 -17.38
C TRP A 76 -2.80 9.98 -16.21
N LYS A 77 -4.11 9.73 -16.38
CA LYS A 77 -5.10 9.84 -15.30
C LYS A 77 -4.87 8.78 -14.22
N TYR A 78 -4.62 7.52 -14.60
CA TYR A 78 -4.32 6.46 -13.64
C TYR A 78 -2.98 6.67 -12.93
N LEU A 79 -1.95 7.15 -13.65
CA LEU A 79 -0.65 7.49 -13.06
C LEU A 79 -0.79 8.64 -12.04
N ALA A 80 -1.49 9.71 -12.40
CA ALA A 80 -1.72 10.84 -11.50
C ALA A 80 -2.50 10.43 -10.24
N ALA A 81 -3.55 9.60 -10.39
CA ALA A 81 -4.32 9.07 -9.27
C ALA A 81 -3.47 8.20 -8.33
N ALA A 82 -2.62 7.33 -8.89
CA ALA A 82 -1.73 6.47 -8.11
C ALA A 82 -0.68 7.28 -7.33
N LEU A 83 -0.03 8.27 -7.97
CA LEU A 83 0.96 9.13 -7.32
C LEU A 83 0.34 10.01 -6.23
N SER A 84 -0.80 10.64 -6.50
CA SER A 84 -1.49 11.49 -5.53
C SER A 84 -1.89 10.71 -4.28
N THR A 85 -2.48 9.52 -4.46
CA THR A 85 -2.89 8.66 -3.34
C THR A 85 -1.67 8.14 -2.58
N GLY A 86 -0.64 7.67 -3.29
CA GLY A 86 0.58 7.12 -2.67
C GLY A 86 1.32 8.13 -1.80
N LEU A 87 1.58 9.34 -2.33
CA LEU A 87 2.26 10.39 -1.59
C LEU A 87 1.43 10.90 -0.41
N SER A 88 0.10 11.01 -0.58
CA SER A 88 -0.81 11.39 0.50
C SER A 88 -0.77 10.40 1.67
N CYS A 89 -0.81 9.10 1.39
CA CYS A 89 -0.73 8.05 2.41
C CYS A 89 0.62 8.03 3.15
N ILE A 90 1.73 8.29 2.46
CA ILE A 90 3.07 8.38 3.09
C ILE A 90 3.13 9.56 4.06
N GLY A 91 2.71 10.76 3.60
CA GLY A 91 2.69 11.95 4.43
C GLY A 91 1.76 11.80 5.65
N GLY A 92 0.56 11.25 5.45
CA GLY A 92 -0.39 10.94 6.52
C GLY A 92 0.20 9.98 7.54
N GLY A 93 0.79 8.87 7.10
CA GLY A 93 1.40 7.88 8.00
C GLY A 93 2.52 8.45 8.87
N ILE A 94 3.40 9.29 8.30
CA ILE A 94 4.50 9.93 9.05
C ILE A 94 3.95 10.93 10.08
N ALA A 95 3.00 11.77 9.68
CA ALA A 95 2.38 12.74 10.57
C ALA A 95 1.67 12.07 11.76
N THR A 96 0.88 11.02 11.50
CA THR A 96 0.17 10.28 12.55
C THR A 96 1.12 9.50 13.46
N ALA A 97 2.22 8.94 12.93
CA ALA A 97 3.20 8.25 13.77
C ALA A 97 3.86 9.20 14.79
N SER A 98 4.14 10.44 14.38
CA SER A 98 4.69 11.47 15.26
C SER A 98 3.66 11.94 16.30
N ALA A 99 2.44 12.24 15.86
CA ALA A 99 1.35 12.66 16.75
C ALA A 99 0.99 11.58 17.79
N ALA A 100 0.93 10.31 17.36
CA ALA A 100 0.59 9.18 18.23
C ALA A 100 1.61 9.00 19.37
N SER A 101 2.90 9.19 19.11
CA SER A 101 3.93 9.07 20.15
C SER A 101 3.79 10.14 21.24
N ALA A 102 3.43 11.37 20.87
CA ALA A 102 3.19 12.45 21.82
C ALA A 102 1.87 12.26 22.58
N ALA A 103 0.82 11.84 21.89
CA ALA A 103 -0.49 11.52 22.46
C ALA A 103 -0.40 10.41 23.53
N LEU A 104 0.34 9.33 23.25
CA LEU A 104 0.60 8.26 24.22
C LEU A 104 1.34 8.76 25.47
N GLY A 105 2.26 9.70 25.31
CA GLY A 105 2.96 10.34 26.43
C GLY A 105 2.00 11.15 27.32
N ALA A 106 1.17 12.00 26.72
CA ALA A 106 0.20 12.80 27.46
C ALA A 106 -0.89 11.94 28.14
N ILE A 107 -1.35 10.87 27.48
CA ILE A 107 -2.27 9.88 28.06
C ILE A 107 -1.65 9.16 29.27
N SER A 108 -0.33 8.99 29.28
CA SER A 108 0.36 8.36 30.41
C SER A 108 0.44 9.25 31.66
N GLU A 109 0.40 10.58 31.50
CA GLU A 109 0.36 11.55 32.60
C GLU A 109 -1.06 11.85 33.07
N ASP A 110 -2.01 11.96 32.14
CA ASP A 110 -3.42 12.19 32.45
C ASP A 110 -4.33 11.39 31.51
N SER A 111 -4.97 10.36 32.06
CA SER A 111 -5.91 9.53 31.30
C SER A 111 -7.15 10.30 30.79
N SER A 112 -7.47 11.45 31.38
CA SER A 112 -8.64 12.25 31.01
C SER A 112 -8.47 12.98 29.66
N VAL A 113 -7.24 13.17 29.18
CA VAL A 113 -6.96 13.82 27.88
C VAL A 113 -6.99 12.87 26.68
N MET A 114 -7.32 11.58 26.88
CA MET A 114 -7.43 10.60 25.79
C MET A 114 -8.31 11.09 24.63
N GLY A 115 -9.44 11.75 24.93
CA GLY A 115 -10.34 12.26 23.89
C GLY A 115 -9.77 13.42 23.07
N LYS A 116 -8.92 14.28 23.67
CA LYS A 116 -8.26 15.40 22.97
C LYS A 116 -7.01 14.96 22.21
N ALA A 117 -6.36 13.88 22.68
CA ALA A 117 -5.17 13.33 22.06
C ALA A 117 -5.46 12.45 20.84
N LEU A 118 -6.73 12.07 20.64
CA LEU A 118 -7.18 11.21 19.52
C LEU A 118 -7.58 12.02 18.27
N ILE A 119 -7.94 13.29 18.44
CA ILE A 119 -8.35 14.24 17.40
C ILE A 119 -7.13 15.04 16.95
#